data_AF-A0A355WBK4-F1
#
_entry.id   AF-A0A355WBK4-F1
#
_cell.length_a   1.000
_cell.length_b   1.000
_cell.length_c   1.000
_cell.angle_alpha   90.00
_cell.angle_beta   90.00
_cell.angle_gamma   90.00
#
_symmetry.space_group_name_H-M   'P 1'
#
loop_
_entity.id
_entity.type
_entity.pdbx_description
1 polymer ?
#
loop_
_entity_poly.entity_id
_entity_poly.type
_entity_poly.pdbx_seq_one_letter_code
_entity_poly.pdbx_strand_id
1 'polypeptide(L)' 'MLFYKICKPVPWLFYHIFYRLKVYGKQNIPKEDGAIICPNHRSNHDSVIVAVTCPRPV' A
#
# COMPACT_ATOMS: atom_id res chain seq x y z
N MET A 1 -5.19 2.61 14.92
CA MET A 1 -4.06 1.68 14.63
C MET A 1 -4.48 0.21 14.62
N LEU A 2 -5.09 -0.34 15.68
CA LEU A 2 -5.49 -1.75 15.72
C LEU A 2 -6.51 -2.12 14.62
N PHE A 3 -7.59 -1.35 14.49
CA PHE A 3 -8.59 -1.55 13.44
C PHE A 3 -7.97 -1.55 12.04
N TYR A 4 -7.10 -0.59 11.72
CA TYR A 4 -6.37 -0.54 10.45
C TYR A 4 -5.51 -1.81 10.22
N LYS A 5 -4.80 -2.30 11.23
CA LYS A 5 -4.00 -3.54 11.14
C LYS A 5 -4.88 -4.78 10.90
N ILE A 6 -6.08 -4.82 11.46
CA ILE A 6 -7.05 -5.91 11.26
C ILE A 6 -7.70 -5.84 9.87
N CYS A 7 -8.01 -4.64 9.39
CA CYS A 7 -8.68 -4.45 8.10
C CYS A 7 -7.74 -4.50 6.90
N LYS A 8 -6.48 -4.03 7.02
CA LYS A 8 -5.50 -3.95 5.91
C LYS A 8 -5.23 -5.27 5.16
N PRO A 9 -5.21 -6.46 5.81
CA PRO A 9 -5.02 -7.73 5.12
C PRO A 9 -6.13 -8.05 4.11
N VAL A 10 -7.36 -7.59 4.32
CA VAL A 10 -8.50 -7.88 3.44
C VAL A 10 -8.32 -7.30 2.03
N PRO A 11 -8.13 -5.97 1.85
CA PRO A 11 -7.86 -5.42 0.54
C PRO A 11 -6.50 -5.89 0.00
N TRP A 12 -5.49 -6.09 0.86
CA TRP A 12 -4.20 -6.63 0.42
C TRP A 12 -4.38 -7.97 -0.31
N LEU A 13 -5.12 -8.90 0.29
CA LEU A 13 -5.40 -10.21 -0.31
C LEU A 13 -6.22 -10.08 -1.60
N PHE A 14 -7.26 -9.24 -1.58
CA PHE A 14 -8.08 -8.95 -2.75
C PHE A 14 -7.23 -8.49 -3.96
N TYR A 15 -6.32 -7.53 -3.78
CA TYR A 15 -5.47 -7.07 -4.89
C TYR A 15 -4.43 -8.11 -5.32
N HIS A 16 -3.93 -8.95 -4.43
CA HIS A 16 -3.00 -10.03 -4.83
C HIS A 16 -3.70 -11.12 -5.65
N ILE A 17 -4.97 -11.43 -5.33
CA ILE A 17 -5.74 -12.45 -6.05
C ILE A 17 -6.28 -11.92 -7.39
N PHE A 18 -7.02 -10.80 -7.36
CA PHE A 18 -7.77 -10.33 -8.53
C PHE A 18 -6.94 -9.45 -9.46
N TYR A 19 -6.02 -8.65 -8.90
CA TYR A 19 -5.18 -7.73 -9.68
C TYR A 19 -3.76 -8.26 -9.90
N ARG A 20 -3.42 -9.41 -9.32
CA ARG A 20 -2.07 -10.01 -9.38
C ARG A 20 -0.99 -9.00 -9.00
N LEU A 21 -1.28 -8.22 -7.94
CA LEU A 21 -0.43 -7.13 -7.48
C LEU A 21 1.01 -7.62 -7.23
N LYS A 22 1.98 -6.93 -7.83
CA LYS A 22 3.41 -7.16 -7.61
C LYS A 22 4.04 -5.89 -7.05
N VAL A 23 4.86 -6.05 -6.01
CA VAL A 23 5.50 -4.93 -5.32
C VAL A 23 7.00 -5.05 -5.48
N TYR A 24 7.62 -4.00 -6.00
CA TYR A 24 9.07 -3.91 -6.21
C TYR A 24 9.61 -2.68 -5.49
N GLY A 25 10.88 -2.74 -5.05
CA GLY A 25 11.54 -1.58 -4.44
C GLY A 25 10.95 -1.13 -3.09
N LYS A 26 10.30 -2.03 -2.34
CA LYS A 26 9.69 -1.71 -1.04
C LYS A 26 10.71 -1.12 -0.04
N GLN A 27 11.97 -1.52 -0.16
CA GLN A 27 13.10 -1.02 0.62
C GLN A 27 13.45 0.45 0.35
N ASN A 28 12.98 1.03 -0.77
CA ASN A 28 13.26 2.42 -1.13
C ASN A 28 12.44 3.42 -0.31
N ILE A 29 11.41 2.95 0.42
CA ILE A 29 10.59 3.81 1.28
C ILE A 29 11.35 4.09 2.58
N PRO A 30 11.64 5.37 2.91
CA PRO A 30 12.32 5.73 4.15
C PRO A 30 11.58 5.19 5.38
N LYS A 31 12.36 4.60 6.30
CA LYS A 31 11.84 4.01 7.54
C LYS A 31 11.65 5.04 8.65
N GLU A 32 12.55 6.01 8.72
CA GLU A 32 12.64 6.96 9.85
C GLU A 32 12.33 8.40 9.42
N ASP A 33 12.67 8.79 8.19
CA ASP A 33 12.37 10.12 7.66
C ASP A 33 10.99 10.22 7.00
N GLY A 34 10.51 11.46 6.88
CA GLY A 34 9.33 11.79 6.09
C GLY A 34 9.53 11.45 4.60
N ALA A 35 8.46 11.03 3.94
CA ALA A 35 8.46 10.84 2.49
C ALA A 35 7.08 11.15 1.91
N ILE A 36 7.08 11.74 0.71
CA ILE A 36 5.88 11.94 -0.09
C ILE A 36 5.77 10.75 -1.05
N ILE A 37 4.65 10.04 -0.99
CA ILE A 37 4.35 8.98 -1.96
C ILE A 37 3.52 9.60 -3.09
N CYS A 38 4.08 9.63 -4.29
CA CYS A 38 3.43 10.17 -5.48
C CYS A 38 3.11 9.04 -6.47
N PRO A 39 1.99 8.31 -6.30
CA PRO A 39 1.57 7.35 -7.30
C PRO A 39 1.16 8.09 -8.58
N ASN A 40 1.27 7.42 -9.72
CA ASN A 40 0.51 7.83 -10.89
C ASN A 40 -1.00 7.69 -10.60
N HIS A 41 -1.83 8.57 -11.16
CA HIS A 41 -3.28 8.49 -10.97
C HIS A 41 -3.96 7.81 -12.17
N ARG A 42 -4.33 6.54 -11.99
CA ARG A 42 -5.12 5.76 -12.96
C ARG A 42 -6.54 5.51 -12.48
N SER A 43 -6.77 5.42 -11.17
CA SER A 43 -8.08 5.08 -10.63
C SER A 43 -8.21 5.38 -9.13
N ASN A 44 -9.43 5.28 -8.61
CA ASN A 44 -9.67 5.37 -7.17
C ASN A 44 -9.01 4.22 -6.37
N HIS A 45 -8.56 3.14 -7.03
CA HIS A 45 -7.85 2.05 -6.36
C HIS A 45 -6.42 2.42 -5.97
N ASP A 46 -5.84 3.47 -6.57
CA ASP A 46 -4.43 3.84 -6.35
C ASP A 46 -4.15 4.14 -4.88
N SER A 47 -5.09 4.81 -4.19
CA SER A 47 -4.99 5.13 -2.77
C SER A 47 -4.96 3.86 -1.91
N VAL A 48 -5.81 2.89 -2.20
CA VAL A 48 -5.88 1.63 -1.46
C VAL A 48 -4.64 0.77 -1.75
N ILE A 49 -4.18 0.73 -3.00
CA ILE A 49 -2.96 0.02 -3.39
C ILE A 49 -1.76 0.59 -2.62
N VAL A 50 -1.58 1.91 -2.62
CA VAL A 50 -0.53 2.58 -1.82
C VAL A 50 -0.64 2.21 -0.34
N ALA A 51 -1.85 2.24 0.23
CA ALA A 51 -2.08 1.88 1.62
C ALA A 51 -1.69 0.42 1.94
N VAL A 52 -1.99 -0.54 1.06
CA VAL A 52 -1.68 -1.97 1.28
C VAL A 52 -0.23 -2.33 0.99
N THR A 53 0.45 -1.62 0.09
CA THR A 53 1.85 -1.91 -0.29
C THR A 53 2.87 -1.15 0.54
N CYS A 54 2.51 0.00 1.11
CA CYS A 54 3.42 0.78 1.94
C CYS A 54 3.81 0.02 3.22
N PRO A 55 5.11 -0.09 3.55
CA PRO A 55 5.59 -0.77 4.77
C PRO A 55 5.17 -0.05 6.06
N ARG A 56 4.85 1.24 5.98
CA ARG A 56 4.41 2.06 7.11
C ARG A 56 2.99 2.58 6.88
N PRO A 57 2.26 2.96 7.95
CA PRO A 57 0.97 3.63 7.80
C PRO A 57 1.10 4.90 6.96
N VAL A 58 0.10 5.13 6.10
CA VAL A 58 -0.07 6.28 5.20
C VAL A 58 -1.48 6.81 5.33
#